data_AF-A0A8H4V0P0-F1
#
_entry.id   AF-A0A8H4V0P0-F1
#
_cell.length_a   1.000
_cell.length_b   1.000
_cell.length_c   1.000
_cell.angle_alpha   90.00
_cell.angle_beta   90.00
_cell.angle_gamma   90.00
#
_symmetry.space_group_name_H-M   'P 1'
#
loop_
_entity.id
_entity.type
_entity.pdbx_description
1 polymer ?
#
loop_
_entity_poly.entity_id
_entity_poly.type
_entity_poly.pdbx_seq_one_letter_code
_entity_poly.pdbx_strand_id
1 'polypeptide(L)'
;MAFMHSSAFNVPGATEWPLFSTVEEVRSKFVPSTAVMIAIGGWGDTEGFSKAAATHSSRELFAQNVREMIDKTGADGVDIDWEYPG
;
A
#
# COMPACT_ATOMS: atom_id res chain seq x y z
N MET A 1 0.52 -13.46 -2.05
CA MET A 1 1.45 -12.53 -2.73
C MET A 1 1.82 -11.46 -1.71
N ALA A 2 3.08 -11.03 -1.65
CA ALA A 2 3.56 -10.15 -0.59
C ALA A 2 3.19 -8.66 -0.77
N PHE A 3 2.78 -8.28 -1.98
CA PHE A 3 2.42 -6.92 -2.37
C PHE A 3 0.90 -6.72 -2.39
N MET A 4 0.46 -5.51 -2.07
CA MET A 4 -0.89 -5.05 -2.38
C MET A 4 -0.96 -4.51 -3.80
N HIS A 5 -2.08 -4.76 -4.49
CA HIS A 5 -2.29 -4.24 -5.84
C HIS A 5 -2.46 -2.71 -5.83
N SER A 6 -1.74 -2.02 -6.72
CA SER A 6 -1.73 -0.55 -6.82
C SER A 6 -3.12 0.04 -7.10
N SER A 7 -3.98 -0.70 -7.82
CA SER A 7 -5.34 -0.27 -8.18
C SER A 7 -6.29 -0.17 -6.98
N ALA A 8 -6.03 -0.92 -5.89
CA ALA A 8 -6.87 -0.91 -4.68
C ALA A 8 -6.93 0.48 -4.01
N PHE A 9 -5.91 1.31 -4.22
CA PHE A 9 -5.78 2.63 -3.61
C PHE A 9 -6.43 3.75 -4.43
N ASN A 10 -7.07 3.43 -5.55
CA ASN A 10 -7.75 4.41 -6.41
C ASN A 10 -9.29 4.37 -6.26
N VAL A 11 -9.79 3.78 -5.16
CA VAL A 11 -11.22 3.62 -4.88
C VAL A 11 -11.63 4.64 -3.81
N PRO A 12 -12.53 5.59 -4.11
CA PRO A 12 -13.09 6.49 -3.10
C PRO A 12 -13.82 5.71 -1.99
N GLY A 13 -13.45 5.96 -0.73
CA GLY A 13 -14.05 5.27 0.42
C GLY A 13 -13.68 3.80 0.52
N ALA A 14 -12.46 3.42 0.10
CA ALA A 14 -11.96 2.07 0.28
C ALA A 14 -12.00 1.66 1.75
N THR A 15 -12.52 0.47 2.06
CA THR A 15 -12.64 0.00 3.45
C THR A 15 -11.76 -1.20 3.77
N GLU A 16 -11.19 -1.85 2.76
CA GLU A 16 -10.49 -3.12 2.91
C GLU A 16 -9.21 -3.15 2.07
N TRP A 17 -8.15 -3.66 2.70
CA TRP A 17 -6.86 -3.93 2.07
C TRP A 17 -6.42 -5.35 2.47
N PRO A 18 -6.94 -6.38 1.79
CA PRO A 18 -6.72 -7.76 2.20
C PRO A 18 -5.24 -8.11 2.13
N LEU A 19 -4.70 -8.53 3.28
CA LEU A 19 -3.35 -9.07 3.40
C LEU A 19 -3.41 -10.59 3.55
N PHE A 20 -2.36 -11.27 3.10
CA PHE A 20 -2.19 -12.70 3.30
C PHE A 20 -1.75 -13.07 4.73
N SER A 21 -1.28 -12.10 5.52
CA SER A 21 -0.90 -12.21 6.94
C SER A 21 -1.00 -10.83 7.59
N THR A 22 -1.29 -10.76 8.89
CA THR A 22 -1.42 -9.48 9.58
C THR A 22 -0.07 -8.85 9.92
N VAL A 23 -0.03 -7.53 10.10
CA VAL A 23 1.20 -6.85 10.57
C VAL A 23 1.65 -7.37 11.94
N GLU A 24 0.71 -7.70 12.82
CA GLU A 24 0.98 -8.26 14.14
C GLU A 24 1.66 -9.64 14.06
N GLU A 25 1.13 -10.53 13.20
CA GLU A 25 1.73 -11.85 12.94
C GLU A 25 3.15 -11.73 12.39
N VAL A 26 3.38 -10.81 11.45
CA VAL A 26 4.72 -10.56 10.89
C VAL A 26 5.65 -10.02 11.96
N ARG A 27 5.21 -9.00 12.72
CA ARG A 27 6.01 -8.35 13.75
C ARG A 27 6.46 -9.33 14.84
N SER A 28 5.63 -10.31 15.21
CA SER A 28 5.96 -11.35 16.19
C SER A 28 7.20 -12.18 15.86
N LYS A 29 7.63 -12.19 14.59
CA LYS A 29 8.78 -12.95 14.09
C LYS A 29 10.10 -12.20 14.17
N PHE A 30 10.08 -10.92 14.55
CA PHE A 30 11.26 -10.05 14.58
C PHE A 30 11.41 -9.39 15.96
N VAL A 31 12.54 -8.70 16.18
CA VAL A 31 12.73 -7.92 17.41
C VAL A 31 11.70 -6.79 17.48
N PRO A 32 11.15 -6.42 18.66
CA PRO A 32 10.03 -5.49 18.77
C PRO A 32 10.21 -4.12 18.13
N SER A 33 11.46 -3.66 17.97
CA SER A 33 11.81 -2.38 17.34
C SER A 33 11.87 -2.43 15.80
N THR A 34 11.60 -3.58 15.19
CA THR A 34 11.64 -3.74 13.73
C THR A 34 10.41 -3.08 13.11
N ALA A 35 10.64 -2.14 12.20
CA ALA A 35 9.56 -1.55 11.41
C ALA A 35 9.01 -2.57 10.40
N VAL A 36 7.70 -2.63 10.27
CA VAL A 36 6.99 -3.45 9.28
C VAL A 36 6.28 -2.53 8.30
N MET A 37 6.68 -2.57 7.05
CA MET A 37 6.11 -1.77 5.97
C MET A 37 5.29 -2.65 5.03
N ILE A 38 4.27 -2.05 4.41
CA ILE A 38 3.46 -2.71 3.38
C ILE A 38 3.93 -2.23 2.02
N ALA A 39 4.32 -3.16 1.16
CA ALA A 39 4.69 -2.87 -0.22
C ALA A 39 3.45 -2.90 -1.13
N ILE A 40 3.35 -1.88 -1.99
CA ILE A 40 2.32 -1.75 -3.01
C ILE A 40 3.00 -1.93 -4.37
N GLY A 41 2.41 -2.72 -5.27
CA GLY A 41 2.89 -2.87 -6.64
C GLY A 41 3.79 -4.08 -6.86
N GLY A 42 5.02 -3.81 -7.30
CA GLY A 42 5.97 -4.78 -7.82
C GLY A 42 5.89 -4.93 -9.34
N TRP A 43 6.75 -5.79 -9.90
CA TRP A 43 6.89 -6.00 -11.34
C TRP A 43 5.55 -6.22 -12.07
N GLY A 44 5.26 -5.36 -13.03
CA GLY A 44 4.08 -5.44 -13.89
C GLY A 44 2.80 -4.79 -13.33
N ASP A 45 2.76 -4.39 -12.07
CA ASP A 45 1.63 -3.66 -11.48
C ASP A 45 1.78 -2.14 -11.66
N THR A 46 1.40 -1.64 -12.84
CA THR A 46 1.64 -0.25 -13.27
C THR A 46 0.36 0.58 -13.43
N GLU A 47 -0.79 -0.05 -13.62
CA GLU A 47 -2.04 0.64 -13.96
C GLU A 47 -2.51 1.56 -12.82
N GLY A 48 -2.53 1.05 -11.59
CA GLY A 48 -2.98 1.82 -10.44
C GLY A 48 -2.05 2.98 -10.12
N PHE A 49 -0.74 2.83 -10.29
CA PHE A 49 0.20 3.94 -10.12
C PHE A 49 0.04 5.01 -11.19
N SER A 50 -0.13 4.61 -12.45
CA SER A 50 -0.36 5.53 -13.55
C SER A 50 -1.62 6.38 -13.33
N LYS A 51 -2.70 5.74 -12.87
CA LYS A 51 -3.94 6.41 -12.48
C LYS A 51 -3.74 7.34 -11.28
N ALA A 52 -3.06 6.87 -10.25
CA ALA A 52 -2.81 7.63 -9.03
C ALA A 52 -1.98 8.90 -9.33
N ALA A 53 -0.94 8.81 -10.16
CA ALA A 53 -0.03 9.90 -10.45
C ALA A 53 -0.61 11.00 -11.36
N ALA A 54 -1.65 10.70 -12.16
CA ALA A 54 -2.10 11.51 -13.29
C ALA A 54 -2.56 12.95 -12.94
N THR A 55 -3.27 13.15 -11.82
CA THR A 55 -3.81 14.46 -11.42
C THR A 55 -3.54 14.75 -9.95
N HIS A 56 -3.74 16.02 -9.55
CA HIS A 56 -3.65 16.38 -8.14
C HIS A 56 -4.65 15.59 -7.28
N SER A 57 -5.91 15.50 -7.73
CA SER A 57 -6.96 14.81 -6.99
C SER A 57 -6.75 13.30 -6.93
N SER A 58 -6.20 12.67 -7.99
CA SER A 58 -5.88 11.24 -7.95
C SER A 58 -4.74 10.93 -6.98
N ARG A 59 -3.71 11.80 -6.92
CA ARG A 59 -2.61 11.65 -5.96
C ARG A 59 -3.08 11.81 -4.52
N GLU A 60 -3.95 12.78 -4.29
CA GLU A 60 -4.56 13.03 -2.97
C GLU A 60 -5.40 11.84 -2.51
N LEU A 61 -6.26 11.30 -3.38
CA LEU A 61 -7.05 10.10 -3.09
C LEU A 61 -6.15 8.89 -2.76
N PHE A 62 -5.12 8.66 -3.57
CA PHE A 62 -4.19 7.55 -3.34
C PHE A 62 -3.49 7.69 -1.98
N ALA A 63 -2.99 8.88 -1.64
CA ALA A 63 -2.35 9.15 -0.37
C ALA A 63 -3.30 8.98 0.83
N GLN A 64 -4.56 9.42 0.70
CA GLN A 64 -5.60 9.21 1.72
C GLN A 64 -5.85 7.72 1.95
N ASN A 65 -6.03 6.94 0.89
CA ASN A 65 -6.25 5.49 1.00
C ASN A 65 -5.02 4.75 1.57
N VAL A 66 -3.80 5.19 1.23
CA VAL A 66 -2.56 4.66 1.84
C VAL A 66 -2.53 4.94 3.34
N ARG A 67 -2.93 6.15 3.75
CA ARG A 67 -3.01 6.50 5.17
C ARG A 67 -4.04 5.64 5.90
N GLU A 68 -5.23 5.46 5.34
CA GLU A 68 -6.27 4.61 5.94
C GLU A 68 -5.81 3.15 6.07
N MET A 69 -5.10 2.63 5.06
CA MET A 69 -4.50 1.30 5.11
C MET A 69 -3.49 1.17 6.26
N ILE A 70 -2.60 2.16 6.42
CA ILE A 70 -1.64 2.20 7.53
C ILE A 70 -2.37 2.19 8.88
N ASP A 71 -3.36 3.07 9.06
CA ASP A 71 -4.12 3.18 10.31
C ASP A 71 -4.88 1.88 10.64
N LYS A 72 -5.43 1.18 9.63
CA LYS A 72 -6.15 -0.08 9.84
C LYS A 72 -5.25 -1.29 10.10
N THR A 73 -4.11 -1.35 9.42
CA THR A 73 -3.21 -2.51 9.52
C THR A 73 -2.24 -2.41 10.67
N GLY A 74 -1.94 -1.20 11.15
CA GLY A 74 -0.89 -0.95 12.14
C GLY A 74 0.53 -1.06 11.58
N ALA A 75 0.69 -0.94 10.25
CA ALA A 75 1.99 -0.87 9.60
C ALA A 75 2.73 0.42 10.00
N ASP A 76 4.06 0.37 10.00
CA ASP A 76 4.90 1.53 10.33
C ASP A 76 5.14 2.44 9.12
N GLY A 77 4.75 1.99 7.92
CA GLY A 77 4.92 2.74 6.69
C GLY A 77 4.52 1.96 5.44
N VAL A 78 4.78 2.57 4.29
CA VAL A 78 4.48 2.03 2.97
C VAL A 78 5.73 2.06 2.09
N ASP A 79 5.89 1.03 1.27
CA ASP A 79 6.85 1.00 0.17
C ASP A 79 6.11 1.06 -1.17
N ILE A 80 6.51 1.99 -2.05
CA ILE A 80 5.86 2.24 -3.34
C ILE A 80 6.76 1.65 -4.42
N ASP A 81 6.49 0.40 -4.78
CA ASP A 81 7.31 -0.37 -5.72
C ASP A 81 6.73 -0.27 -7.14
N TRP A 82 6.90 0.90 -7.76
CA TRP A 82 6.48 1.15 -9.14
C TRP A 82 7.61 0.85 -10.12
N GLU A 83 7.49 -0.27 -10.83
CA GLU A 83 8.47 -0.73 -11.82
C GLU A 83 7.87 -0.75 -13.24
N TYR A 84 7.99 0.32 -14.02
CA TYR A 84 8.59 1.63 -13.75
C TYR A 84 7.65 2.75 -14.23
N PRO A 85 7.79 4.00 -13.75
CA PRO A 85 7.11 5.14 -14.35
C PRO A 85 7.76 5.52 -15.69
N GLY A 86 6.93 5.93 -16.66
CA GLY A 86 7.37 6.42 -17.98
C GLY A 86 6.89 5.55 -19.12
#